data_AF-A0AA40RXQ1-F1
#
_entry.id   AF-A0AA40RXQ1-F1
#
_cell.length_a   1.000
_cell.length_b   1.000
_cell.length_c   1.000
_cell.angle_alpha   90.00
_cell.angle_beta   90.00
_cell.angle_gamma   90.00
#
_symmetry.space_group_name_H-M   'P 1'
#
loop_
_entity.id
_entity.type
_entity.pdbx_description
1 polymer ?
#
loop_
_entity_poly.entity_id
_entity_poly.type
_entity_poly.pdbx_seq_one_letter_code
_entity_poly.pdbx_strand_id
1 'polypeptide(L)' 'MHAPVLDYLLSSLRAHRSAGTAHPEAALGMEAYILHVIRLADQRALSGPEALVAANRAYNSALGLPSLPEARREPR' A
#
# COMPACT_ATOMS: atom_id res chain seq x y z
N MET A 1 15.70 -1.08 -12.33
CA MET A 1 14.83 -0.21 -13.15
C MET A 1 13.71 0.17 -12.22
N HIS A 2 13.74 1.38 -11.69
CA HIS A 2 12.71 1.87 -10.77
C HIS A 2 11.38 1.94 -11.54
N ALA A 3 10.31 1.37 -10.99
CA ALA A 3 9.02 1.26 -11.67
C ALA A 3 8.04 2.28 -11.10
N PRO A 4 7.80 3.43 -11.78
CA PRO A 4 7.04 4.56 -11.21
C PRO A 4 5.63 4.21 -10.74
N VAL A 5 5.03 3.18 -11.34
CA VAL A 5 3.71 2.66 -10.96
C VAL A 5 3.72 2.05 -9.54
N LEU A 6 4.82 1.44 -9.09
CA LEU A 6 4.92 0.90 -7.75
C LEU A 6 4.96 2.02 -6.70
N ASP A 7 5.65 3.11 -7.00
CA ASP A 7 5.70 4.30 -6.14
C ASP A 7 4.34 4.99 -6.07
N TYR A 8 3.62 5.02 -7.20
CA TYR A 8 2.25 5.51 -7.23
C TYR A 8 1.34 4.70 -6.31
N LEU A 9 1.39 3.36 -6.36
CA LEU A 9 0.59 2.49 -5.47
C LEU A 9 0.94 2.71 -4.00
N LEU A 10 2.23 2.82 -3.67
CA LEU A 10 2.71 3.10 -2.32
C LEU A 10 2.21 4.46 -1.81
N SER A 11 2.36 5.51 -2.63
CA SER A 11 1.92 6.86 -2.30
C SER A 11 0.40 6.93 -2.13
N SER A 12 -0.35 6.24 -2.99
CA SER A 12 -1.81 6.19 -2.94
C SER A 12 -2.29 5.50 -1.66
N LEU A 13 -1.68 4.38 -1.27
CA LEU A 13 -1.99 3.70 -0.01
C LEU A 13 -1.74 4.59 1.21
N ARG A 14 -0.61 5.31 1.23
CA ARG A 14 -0.28 6.28 2.28
C ARG A 14 -1.31 7.41 2.37
N ALA A 15 -1.76 7.92 1.22
CA ALA A 15 -2.81 8.93 1.16
C ALA A 15 -4.12 8.39 1.76
N HIS A 16 -4.56 7.19 1.35
CA HIS A 16 -5.76 6.56 1.90
C HIS A 16 -5.68 6.34 3.42
N ARG A 17 -4.53 5.91 3.93
CA ARG A 17 -4.27 5.75 5.37
C ARG A 17 -4.35 7.09 6.10
N SER A 18 -3.70 8.14 5.58
CA SER A 18 -3.74 9.49 6.18
C SER A 18 -5.15 10.10 6.19
N ALA A 19 -5.96 9.78 5.19
CA ALA A 19 -7.36 10.22 5.08
C ALA A 19 -8.33 9.38 5.93
N GLY A 20 -7.86 8.33 6.60
CA GLY A 20 -8.73 7.41 7.35
C GLY A 20 -9.67 6.58 6.47
N THR A 21 -9.35 6.45 5.18
CA THR A 21 -10.17 5.70 4.19
C THR A 21 -9.68 4.28 3.97
N ALA A 22 -8.56 3.90 4.58
CA ALA A 22 -8.07 2.53 4.63
C ALA A 22 -8.03 2.04 6.08
N HIS A 23 -8.20 0.74 6.29
CA HIS A 23 -8.01 0.13 7.60
C HIS A 23 -6.57 0.36 8.09
N PRO A 24 -6.34 0.95 9.28
CA PRO A 24 -5.02 1.48 9.66
C PRO A 24 -3.94 0.39 9.76
N GLU A 25 -4.22 -0.71 10.46
CA GLU A 25 -3.25 -1.80 10.64
C GLU A 25 -2.94 -2.54 9.33
N ALA A 26 -4.00 -2.89 8.58
CA ALA A 26 -3.84 -3.51 7.27
C ALA A 26 -3.07 -2.61 6.30
N ALA A 27 -3.35 -1.30 6.28
CA ALA A 27 -2.63 -0.36 5.44
C ALA A 27 -1.14 -0.29 5.80
N LEU A 28 -0.78 -0.32 7.09
CA LEU A 28 0.62 -0.38 7.52
C LEU A 28 1.32 -1.68 7.09
N GLY A 29 0.65 -2.82 7.27
CA GLY A 29 1.18 -4.11 6.83
C GLY A 29 1.38 -4.19 5.31
N MET A 30 0.42 -3.70 4.54
CA MET A 30 0.49 -3.69 3.08
C MET A 30 1.48 -2.64 2.57
N GLU A 31 1.67 -1.51 3.26
CA GLU A 31 2.72 -0.54 2.97
C GLU A 31 4.11 -1.19 3.07
N ALA A 32 4.36 -1.91 4.16
CA ALA A 32 5.62 -2.64 4.37
C ALA A 32 5.84 -3.72 3.29
N TYR A 33 4.78 -4.42 2.90
CA TYR A 33 4.85 -5.42 1.83
C TYR A 33 5.16 -4.78 0.46
N ILE A 34 4.52 -3.67 0.10
CA ILE A 34 4.80 -2.97 -1.17
C ILE A 34 6.25 -2.48 -1.21
N LEU A 35 6.77 -1.92 -0.11
CA LEU A 35 8.19 -1.55 0.01
C LEU A 35 9.13 -2.74 -0.20
N HIS A 36 8.77 -3.90 0.36
CA HIS A 36 9.52 -5.13 0.15
C HIS A 36 9.52 -5.57 -1.32
N VAL A 37 8.37 -5.51 -1.99
CA VAL A 37 8.23 -5.83 -3.42
C VAL A 37 9.05 -4.89 -4.30
N ILE A 38 9.04 -3.59 -4.02
CA ILE A 38 9.87 -2.60 -4.73
C ILE A 38 11.35 -2.98 -4.62
N ARG A 39 11.81 -3.30 -3.40
CA ARG A 39 13.19 -3.73 -3.17
C ARG A 39 13.54 -5.00 -3.96
N LEU A 40 12.65 -5.99 -4.03
CA LEU A 40 12.87 -7.20 -4.83
C LEU A 40 12.94 -6.89 -6.34
N ALA A 41 12.10 -5.98 -6.84
CA ALA A 41 12.13 -5.55 -8.23
C ALA A 41 13.43 -4.79 -8.56
N ASP A 42 13.89 -3.91 -7.66
CA ASP A 42 15.16 -3.19 -7.81
C ASP A 42 16.36 -4.14 -7.84
N GLN A 43 16.31 -5.21 -7.05
CA GLN A 43 17.30 -6.29 -7.02
C GLN A 43 17.17 -7.27 -8.19
N ARG A 44 16.19 -7.08 -9.09
CA ARG A 44 15.86 -8.00 -10.20
C ARG A 44 15.49 -9.42 -9.75
N ALA A 45 15.07 -9.58 -8.49
CA ALA A 45 14.55 -10.84 -7.96
C ALA A 45 13.10 -11.08 -8.41
N LEU A 46 12.37 -10.01 -8.77
CA LEU A 46 11.06 -10.06 -9.42
C LEU A 46 11.12 -9.31 -10.75
N SER A 47 10.39 -9.79 -11.75
CA SER A 47 10.12 -9.00 -12.94
C SER A 47 9.18 -7.83 -12.62
N GLY A 48 9.21 -6.78 -13.45
CA GLY A 48 8.31 -5.63 -13.30
C GLY A 48 6.82 -6.02 -13.23
N PRO A 49 6.31 -6.89 -14.13
CA PRO A 49 4.93 -7.36 -14.07
C PRO A 49 4.58 -8.12 -12.78
N GLU A 50 5.46 -8.99 -12.28
CA GLU A 50 5.23 -9.72 -11.03
C GLU A 50 5.17 -8.78 -9.83
N ALA A 51 6.09 -7.81 -9.78
CA ALA A 51 6.11 -6.79 -8.75
C ALA A 51 4.82 -5.94 -8.78
N LEU A 52 4.34 -5.57 -9.96
CA LEU A 52 3.08 -4.85 -10.12
C LEU A 52 1.88 -5.66 -9.63
N VAL A 53 1.77 -6.93 -10.01
CA VAL A 53 0.68 -7.80 -9.55
C VAL A 53 0.69 -7.94 -8.03
N ALA A 54 1.87 -8.16 -7.43
CA ALA A 54 2.02 -8.26 -5.98
C ALA A 54 1.63 -6.96 -5.26
N ALA A 55 2.16 -5.82 -5.70
CA ALA A 55 1.87 -4.52 -5.12
C ALA A 55 0.39 -4.14 -5.25
N ASN A 56 -0.22 -4.42 -6.41
CA ASN A 56 -1.64 -4.16 -6.64
C ASN A 56 -2.54 -5.03 -5.76
N ARG A 57 -2.18 -6.30 -5.53
CA ARG A 57 -2.92 -7.17 -4.58
C ARG A 57 -2.87 -6.59 -3.16
N ALA A 58 -1.69 -6.21 -2.69
CA ALA A 58 -1.53 -5.62 -1.36
C ALA A 58 -2.31 -4.31 -1.21
N TYR A 59 -2.25 -3.44 -2.21
CA TYR A 59 -3.04 -2.22 -2.28
C TYR A 59 -4.54 -2.50 -2.14
N ASN A 60 -5.09 -3.40 -2.95
CA ASN A 60 -6.52 -3.73 -2.90
C ASN A 60 -6.92 -4.46 -1.60
N SER A 61 -6.04 -5.29 -1.02
CA SER A 61 -6.29 -5.90 0.28
C SER A 61 -6.37 -4.87 1.41
N ALA A 62 -5.57 -3.80 1.36
CA ALA A 62 -5.66 -2.73 2.35
C ALA A 62 -6.95 -1.91 2.25
N LEU A 63 -7.43 -1.67 1.02
CA LEU A 63 -8.63 -0.85 0.76
C LEU A 63 -9.94 -1.65 0.78
N GLY A 64 -9.88 -2.96 0.56
CA GLY A 64 -11.05 -3.84 0.53
C GLY A 64 -11.55 -4.24 1.91
N LEU A 65 -10.79 -3.94 2.97
CA LEU A 65 -11.21 -4.21 4.34
C LEU A 65 -12.16 -3.10 4.81
N PRO A 66 -13.27 -3.46 5.48
CA PRO A 66 -14.15 -2.48 6.06
C PRO A 66 -13.37 -1.69 7.12
N SER A 67 -13.21 -0.39 6.87
CA SER A 67 -12.72 0.54 7.88
C SER A 67 -13.80 0.64 8.95
N LEU A 68 -13.53 0.16 10.16
CA LEU A 68 -14.29 0.63 11.31
C LEU A 68 -14.05 2.15 11.37
N PRO A 69 -15.10 2.98 11.39
CA PRO A 69 -14.92 4.41 11.61
C PRO A 69 -14.40 4.56 13.03
N GLU A 70 -13.09 4.44 13.22
CA GLU A 70 -12.44 4.85 14.45
C GLU A 70 -12.76 6.34 14.59
N ALA A 71 -13.57 6.59 15.62
CA ALA A 71 -14.04 7.87 16.09
C ALA A 71 -13.28 9.01 15.44
N ARG A 72 -13.95 9.67 14.49
CA ARG A 72 -13.67 11.03 14.02
C ARG A 72 -13.05 11.76 15.22
N ARG A 73 -11.71 11.89 15.25
CA ARG A 73 -11.03 12.52 16.38
C ARG A 73 -11.51 13.96 16.37
N GLU A 74 -12.49 14.25 17.21
CA GLU A 74 -12.88 15.61 17.50
C GLU A 74 -11.61 16.34 17.98
N PRO A 75 -11.29 17.50 17.41
CA PRO A 75 -10.15 18.28 17.87
C PRO A 75 -10.42 18.67 19.32
N ARG A 76 -9.53 18.25 20.22
CA ARG A 76 -9.42 18.82 21.58
C ARG A 76 -8.58 20.08 21.53
#